data_AF-A0A6I7QRF5-F1
#
_entry.id   AF-A0A6I7QRF5-F1
#
_cell.length_a   1.000
_cell.length_b   1.000
_cell.length_c   1.000
_cell.angle_alpha   90.00
_cell.angle_beta   90.00
_cell.angle_gamma   90.00
#
_symmetry.space_group_name_H-M   'P 1'
#
loop_
_entity.id
_entity.type
_entity.pdbx_description
1 polymer ?
#
loop_
_entity_poly.entity_id
_entity_poly.type
_entity_poly.pdbx_seq_one_letter_code
_entity_poly.pdbx_strand_id
1 'polypeptide(L)'
;MARAEHDSWVYAKPFPKPLETAIRDVGRAMGLSLADSAEKDWINPGPAILARFGLPEGFENRVEIRKYGGLVLRLASRFDLIHLKLWAATSSFRGSRRRVDLDDLVALKPALDEWRSAIRWCARLDGRPDFYRLEAKPILDELGVDLEVQDG
;
A
#
# COMPACT_ATOMS: atom_id res chain seq x y z
N MET A 1 5.74 5.59 -1.32
CA MET A 1 6.93 5.84 -0.48
C MET A 1 6.75 7.13 0.30
N ALA A 2 6.75 7.10 1.64
CA ALA A 2 6.65 8.28 2.52
C ALA A 2 8.02 8.57 3.18
N ARG A 3 8.24 9.83 3.61
CA ARG A 3 9.41 10.21 4.42
C ARG A 3 8.98 10.23 5.88
N ALA A 4 9.78 9.64 6.77
CA ALA A 4 9.61 9.80 8.20
C ALA A 4 10.32 11.08 8.64
N GLU A 5 9.58 11.99 9.27
CA GLU A 5 10.11 13.19 9.92
C GLU A 5 9.68 13.20 11.39
N HIS A 6 10.66 13.11 12.29
CA HIS A 6 10.42 12.90 13.72
C HIS A 6 9.42 11.74 13.95
N ASP A 7 8.22 12.05 14.45
CA ASP A 7 7.14 11.11 14.75
C ASP A 7 5.99 11.18 13.74
N SER A 8 6.26 11.61 12.50
CA SER A 8 5.23 11.76 11.46
C SER A 8 5.65 11.22 10.10
N TRP A 9 4.66 10.76 9.33
CA TRP A 9 4.85 10.33 7.95
C TRP A 9 4.41 11.44 7.00
N VAL A 10 5.36 11.99 6.25
CA VAL A 10 5.08 13.04 5.26
C VAL A 10 5.21 12.51 3.84
N TYR A 11 4.56 13.22 2.92
CA TYR A 11 4.67 12.93 1.49
C TYR A 11 6.14 13.06 1.07
N ALA A 12 6.70 12.02 0.45
CA ALA A 12 8.15 11.97 0.18
C ALA A 12 8.61 12.85 -0.98
N LYS A 13 7.68 13.51 -1.69
CA LYS A 13 8.03 14.38 -2.82
C LYS A 13 8.18 15.84 -2.41
N PRO A 14 9.15 16.56 -3.00
CA PRO A 14 10.18 16.01 -3.91
C PRO A 14 11.18 15.12 -3.16
N PHE A 15 11.66 14.06 -3.82
CA PHE A 15 12.74 13.24 -3.25
C PHE A 15 14.03 14.09 -3.16
N PRO A 16 14.87 13.87 -2.14
CA PRO A 16 16.21 14.46 -2.12
C PRO A 16 16.99 14.10 -3.38
N LYS A 17 17.76 15.05 -3.95
CA LYS A 17 18.47 14.84 -5.22
C LYS A 17 19.35 13.57 -5.26
N PRO A 18 20.10 13.22 -4.19
CA PRO A 18 20.87 11.98 -4.17
C PRO A 18 20.01 10.72 -4.33
N LEU A 19 18.81 10.70 -3.73
CA LEU A 19 17.89 9.57 -3.86
C LEU A 19 17.28 9.51 -5.26
N GLU A 20 16.92 10.66 -5.86
CA GLU A 20 16.44 10.69 -7.24
C GLU A 20 17.48 10.13 -8.23
N THR A 21 18.75 10.52 -8.08
CA THR A 21 19.85 9.99 -8.89
C THR A 21 19.99 8.48 -8.70
N ALA A 22 20.01 8.00 -7.46
CA ALA A 22 20.12 6.57 -7.16
C ALA A 22 18.96 5.75 -7.74
N ILE A 23 17.73 6.26 -7.68
CA ILE A 23 16.55 5.63 -8.27
C ILE A 23 16.74 5.45 -9.79
N ARG A 24 17.24 6.48 -10.47
CA ARG A 24 17.46 6.43 -11.92
C ARG A 24 18.61 5.49 -12.29
N ASP A 25 19.73 5.53 -11.56
CA ASP A 25 20.89 4.72 -11.87
C ASP A 25 20.61 3.23 -11.66
N VAL A 26 19.95 2.86 -10.55
CA VAL A 26 19.52 1.48 -10.32
C VAL A 26 18.50 1.05 -11.37
N GLY A 27 17.53 1.92 -11.71
CA GLY A 27 16.56 1.59 -12.74
C GLY A 27 17.20 1.33 -14.11
N ARG A 28 18.22 2.11 -14.50
CA ARG A 28 19.00 1.85 -15.73
C ARG A 28 19.76 0.54 -15.65
N ALA A 29 20.51 0.32 -14.57
CA ALA A 29 21.36 -0.86 -14.40
C ALA A 29 20.56 -2.17 -14.39
N MET A 30 19.33 -2.12 -13.86
CA MET A 30 18.45 -3.29 -13.71
C MET A 30 17.39 -3.40 -14.82
N GLY A 31 17.40 -2.49 -15.81
CA GLY A 31 16.40 -2.47 -16.89
C GLY A 31 14.96 -2.22 -16.41
N LEU A 32 14.78 -1.52 -15.30
CA LEU A 32 13.48 -1.21 -14.72
C LEU A 32 12.84 -0.01 -15.44
N SER A 33 11.51 0.12 -15.35
CA SER A 33 10.79 1.22 -15.97
C SER A 33 11.24 2.56 -15.39
N LEU A 34 11.76 3.44 -16.27
CA LEU A 34 12.13 4.82 -15.97
C LEU A 34 11.13 5.76 -16.64
N ALA A 35 9.85 5.60 -16.34
CA ALA A 35 8.82 6.41 -16.97
C ALA A 35 8.94 7.88 -16.57
N ASP A 36 8.60 8.79 -17.50
CA ASP A 36 8.62 10.24 -17.27
C ASP A 36 7.61 10.71 -16.20
N SER A 37 6.66 9.84 -15.81
CA SER A 37 5.72 10.07 -14.71
C SER A 37 5.91 9.09 -13.56
N ALA A 38 5.91 9.62 -12.34
CA ALA A 38 6.18 8.87 -11.10
C ALA A 38 5.16 7.76 -10.77
N GLU A 39 4.05 7.66 -11.49
CA GLU A 39 3.06 6.59 -11.32
C GLU A 39 3.48 5.30 -12.05
N LYS A 40 4.29 5.46 -13.11
CA LYS A 40 4.80 4.39 -13.95
C LYS A 40 6.29 4.08 -13.71
N ASP A 41 6.98 4.90 -12.93
CA ASP A 41 8.34 4.64 -12.47
C ASP A 41 8.36 3.41 -11.52
N TRP A 42 9.48 2.69 -11.48
CA TRP A 42 9.65 1.50 -10.64
C TRP A 42 9.60 1.82 -9.14
N ILE A 43 9.87 3.08 -8.78
CA ILE A 43 9.60 3.64 -7.45
C ILE A 43 8.34 4.50 -7.53
N ASN A 44 7.27 4.07 -6.86
CA ASN A 44 6.00 4.78 -6.82
C ASN A 44 5.79 5.53 -5.48
N PRO A 45 5.87 6.88 -5.45
CA PRO A 45 5.55 7.67 -4.26
C PRO A 45 4.06 7.92 -4.07
N GLY A 46 3.20 7.69 -5.08
CA GLY A 46 1.77 8.00 -5.05
C GLY A 46 1.03 7.54 -3.78
N PRO A 47 1.24 6.30 -3.28
CA PRO A 47 0.59 5.82 -2.07
C PRO A 47 0.93 6.61 -0.78
N ALA A 48 1.94 7.50 -0.80
CA ALA A 48 2.26 8.30 0.38
C ALA A 48 1.18 9.31 0.77
N ILE A 49 0.21 9.56 -0.11
CA ILE A 49 -0.98 10.34 0.26
C ILE A 49 -1.78 9.66 1.39
N LEU A 50 -1.69 8.34 1.55
CA LEU A 50 -2.36 7.59 2.62
C LEU A 50 -1.90 8.01 4.02
N ALA A 51 -0.66 8.51 4.15
CA ALA A 51 -0.19 9.07 5.41
C ALA A 51 -1.05 10.27 5.89
N ARG A 52 -1.75 10.97 4.98
CA ARG A 52 -2.66 12.07 5.32
C ARG A 52 -4.07 11.61 5.70
N PHE A 53 -4.52 10.49 5.13
CA PHE A 53 -5.86 9.95 5.37
C PHE A 53 -5.89 8.95 6.54
N GLY A 54 -4.72 8.48 6.96
CA GLY A 54 -4.53 7.58 8.10
C GLY A 54 -4.03 6.21 7.66
N LEU A 55 -3.04 5.70 8.37
CA LEU A 55 -2.50 4.35 8.19
C LEU A 55 -3.27 3.34 9.06
N PRO A 56 -3.06 2.02 8.88
CA PRO A 56 -3.61 1.01 9.78
C PRO A 56 -3.24 1.29 11.24
N GLU A 57 -4.13 0.96 12.17
CA GLU A 57 -3.89 1.21 13.58
C GLU A 57 -2.65 0.46 14.07
N GLY A 58 -1.74 1.16 14.76
CA GLY A 58 -0.47 0.59 15.22
C GLY A 58 0.58 0.36 14.14
N PHE A 59 0.40 0.90 12.92
CA PHE A 59 1.35 0.78 11.81
C PHE A 59 2.78 1.09 12.24
N GLU A 60 2.99 2.20 12.96
CA GLU A 60 4.32 2.68 13.35
C GLU A 60 5.08 1.68 14.23
N ASN A 61 4.35 0.99 15.11
CA ASN A 61 4.90 0.00 16.03
C ASN A 61 5.30 -1.31 15.32
N ARG A 62 4.79 -1.54 14.10
CA ARG A 62 5.02 -2.75 13.32
C ARG A 62 5.99 -2.55 12.16
N VAL A 63 6.56 -1.36 11.99
CA VAL A 63 7.52 -1.08 10.93
C VAL A 63 8.81 -1.87 11.14
N GLU A 64 9.24 -2.59 10.11
CA GLU A 64 10.57 -3.21 10.08
C GLU A 64 11.60 -2.20 9.57
N ILE A 65 12.65 -1.96 10.35
CA ILE A 65 13.73 -1.04 9.98
C ILE A 65 14.88 -1.81 9.34
N ARG A 66 15.21 -1.48 8.09
CA ARG A 66 16.42 -1.99 7.41
C ARG A 66 17.38 -0.85 7.13
N LYS A 67 18.68 -1.09 7.34
CA LYS A 67 19.74 -0.10 7.13
C LYS A 67 20.72 -0.61 6.09
N TYR A 68 20.97 0.20 5.07
CA TYR A 68 21.91 -0.05 3.99
C TYR A 68 22.86 1.15 3.87
N GLY A 69 23.98 1.12 4.61
CA GLY A 69 24.85 2.29 4.72
C GLY A 69 24.08 3.52 5.22
N GLY A 70 24.06 4.59 4.43
CA GLY A 70 23.31 5.82 4.73
C GLY A 70 21.80 5.75 4.49
N LEU A 71 21.28 4.65 3.91
CA LEU A 71 19.85 4.49 3.61
C LEU A 71 19.13 3.74 4.74
N VAL A 72 18.12 4.37 5.31
CA VAL A 72 17.19 3.74 6.27
C VAL A 72 15.86 3.50 5.59
N LEU A 73 15.47 2.23 5.48
CA LEU A 73 14.15 1.83 5.01
C LEU A 73 13.28 1.47 6.20
N ARG A 74 12.05 1.99 6.17
CA ARG A 74 10.97 1.66 7.08
C ARG A 74 9.91 0.89 6.30
N LEU A 75 9.88 -0.42 6.49
CA LEU A 75 9.05 -1.34 5.72
C LEU A 75 7.77 -1.67 6.51
N ALA A 76 6.63 -1.61 5.83
CA ALA A 76 5.36 -2.03 6.40
C ALA A 76 5.40 -3.53 6.77
N SER A 77 4.78 -3.90 7.89
CA SER A 77 4.67 -5.32 8.25
C SER A 77 3.79 -6.09 7.26
N ARG A 78 3.85 -7.42 7.31
CA ARG A 78 2.92 -8.28 6.54
C ARG A 78 1.45 -7.90 6.77
N PHE A 79 1.07 -7.67 8.02
CA PHE A 79 -0.28 -7.27 8.39
C PHE A 79 -0.69 -5.95 7.75
N ASP A 80 0.20 -4.96 7.76
CA ASP A 80 -0.04 -3.64 7.17
C ASP A 80 -0.10 -3.72 5.64
N LEU A 81 0.71 -4.58 5.02
CA LEU A 81 0.67 -4.81 3.58
C LEU A 81 -0.69 -5.35 3.13
N ILE A 82 -1.37 -6.19 3.93
CA ILE A 82 -2.73 -6.66 3.60
C ILE A 82 -3.70 -5.49 3.49
N HIS A 83 -3.66 -4.57 4.46
CA HIS A 83 -4.53 -3.38 4.47
C HIS A 83 -4.29 -2.52 3.24
N LEU A 84 -3.02 -2.19 2.99
CA LEU A 84 -2.61 -1.35 1.86
C LEU A 84 -2.94 -2.00 0.51
N LYS A 85 -2.80 -3.32 0.39
CA LYS A 85 -3.08 -4.06 -0.84
C LYS A 85 -4.56 -4.22 -1.10
N LEU A 86 -5.37 -4.47 -0.06
CA LEU A 86 -6.82 -4.46 -0.21
C LEU A 86 -7.30 -3.08 -0.69
N TRP A 87 -6.82 -1.99 -0.08
CA TRP A 87 -7.17 -0.64 -0.52
C TRP A 87 -6.74 -0.33 -1.97
N ALA A 88 -5.59 -0.84 -2.40
CA ALA A 88 -5.16 -0.69 -3.78
C ALA A 88 -6.07 -1.49 -4.75
N ALA A 89 -6.52 -2.68 -4.34
CA ALA A 89 -7.37 -3.56 -5.14
C ALA A 89 -8.83 -3.08 -5.27
N THR A 90 -9.34 -2.31 -4.30
CA THR A 90 -10.74 -1.81 -4.22
C THR A 90 -11.00 -0.60 -5.11
N SER A 91 -10.15 -0.30 -6.08
CA SER A 91 -10.27 0.94 -6.83
C SER A 91 -10.24 0.74 -8.34
N SER A 92 -11.43 0.45 -8.86
CA SER A 92 -11.74 0.40 -10.29
C SER A 92 -11.40 1.71 -11.03
N PHE A 93 -11.34 2.85 -10.32
CA PHE A 93 -10.91 4.15 -10.85
C PHE A 93 -9.38 4.38 -10.83
N ARG A 94 -8.56 3.50 -10.21
CA ARG A 94 -7.10 3.72 -10.02
C ARG A 94 -6.19 2.86 -10.91
N GLY A 95 -6.74 2.25 -11.96
CA GLY A 95 -5.96 1.73 -13.10
C GLY A 95 -5.44 0.28 -13.00
N SER A 96 -4.60 -0.08 -13.96
CA SER A 96 -4.27 -1.44 -14.43
C SER A 96 -3.47 -2.36 -13.50
N ARG A 97 -3.32 -2.04 -12.20
CA ARG A 97 -2.54 -2.85 -11.25
C ARG A 97 -3.37 -3.72 -10.30
N ARG A 98 -4.71 -3.66 -10.38
CA ARG A 98 -5.61 -4.49 -9.55
C ARG A 98 -5.18 -5.97 -9.50
N ARG A 99 -4.82 -6.57 -10.64
CA ARG A 99 -4.33 -7.96 -10.69
C ARG A 99 -3.09 -8.18 -9.82
N VAL A 100 -2.10 -7.28 -9.89
CA VAL A 100 -0.87 -7.37 -9.08
C VAL A 100 -1.19 -7.27 -7.59
N ASP A 101 -2.09 -6.36 -7.21
CA ASP A 101 -2.48 -6.22 -5.80
C ASP A 101 -3.28 -7.44 -5.29
N LEU A 102 -4.07 -8.09 -6.16
CA LEU A 102 -4.73 -9.36 -5.84
C LEU A 102 -3.71 -10.51 -5.70
N ASP A 103 -2.75 -10.61 -6.61
CA ASP A 103 -1.69 -11.64 -6.54
C ASP A 103 -0.85 -11.47 -5.26
N ASP A 104 -0.55 -10.23 -4.88
CA ASP A 104 0.12 -9.90 -3.61
C ASP A 104 -0.73 -10.33 -2.40
N LEU A 105 -2.05 -10.10 -2.42
CA LEU A 105 -2.95 -10.58 -1.35
C LEU A 105 -2.95 -12.10 -1.24
N VAL A 106 -2.94 -12.83 -2.36
CA VAL A 106 -2.81 -14.30 -2.36
C VAL A 106 -1.48 -14.72 -1.73
N ALA A 107 -0.37 -14.06 -2.09
CA ALA A 107 0.95 -14.36 -1.55
C ALA A 107 1.07 -14.06 -0.05
N LEU A 108 0.39 -13.02 0.43
CA LEU A 108 0.36 -12.64 1.85
C LEU A 108 -0.44 -13.59 2.75
N LYS A 109 -1.31 -14.43 2.16
CA LYS A 109 -2.16 -15.43 2.83
C LYS A 109 -2.83 -14.90 4.11
N PRO A 110 -3.71 -13.89 4.02
CA PRO A 110 -4.31 -13.27 5.19
C PRO A 110 -5.20 -14.25 5.95
N ALA A 111 -5.15 -14.21 7.28
CA ALA A 111 -6.14 -14.89 8.11
C ALA A 111 -7.48 -14.13 8.07
N LEU A 112 -8.59 -14.80 8.43
CA LEU A 112 -9.93 -14.19 8.41
C LEU A 112 -10.02 -12.91 9.26
N ASP A 113 -9.35 -12.86 10.40
CA ASP A 113 -9.36 -11.65 11.24
C ASP A 113 -8.53 -10.51 10.65
N GLU A 114 -7.49 -10.82 9.87
CA GLU A 114 -6.73 -9.81 9.14
C GLU A 114 -7.56 -9.24 7.99
N TRP A 115 -8.34 -10.08 7.30
CA TRP A 115 -9.32 -9.62 6.32
C TRP A 115 -10.36 -8.68 6.94
N ARG A 116 -10.97 -9.09 8.07
CA ARG A 116 -11.93 -8.24 8.79
C ARG A 116 -11.32 -6.90 9.19
N SER A 117 -10.09 -6.90 9.70
CA SER A 117 -9.37 -5.68 10.07
C SER A 117 -9.14 -4.77 8.85
N ALA A 118 -8.64 -5.34 7.75
CA ALA A 118 -8.37 -4.61 6.52
C ALA A 118 -9.63 -4.00 5.92
N ILE A 119 -10.74 -4.75 5.88
CA ILE A 119 -12.03 -4.28 5.38
C ILE A 119 -12.54 -3.11 6.20
N ARG A 120 -12.52 -3.21 7.54
CA ARG A 120 -12.95 -2.11 8.42
C ARG A 120 -12.09 -0.86 8.23
N TRP A 121 -10.78 -1.03 8.08
CA TRP A 121 -9.88 0.09 7.83
C TRP A 121 -10.17 0.75 6.48
N CYS A 122 -10.33 -0.03 5.41
CA CYS A 122 -10.68 0.51 4.10
C CYS A 122 -12.06 1.19 4.10
N ALA A 123 -13.07 0.60 4.75
CA ALA A 123 -14.39 1.21 4.87
C ALA A 123 -14.35 2.57 5.57
N ARG A 124 -13.57 2.68 6.66
CA ARG A 124 -13.35 3.96 7.34
C ARG A 124 -12.66 4.99 6.46
N LEU A 125 -11.70 4.57 5.63
CA LEU A 125 -11.01 5.46 4.69
C LEU A 125 -11.88 5.90 3.52
N ASP A 126 -12.72 5.00 3.01
CA ASP A 126 -13.63 5.27 1.90
C ASP A 126 -14.82 6.15 2.34
N GLY A 127 -15.33 5.91 3.56
CA GLY A 127 -16.39 6.69 4.18
C GLY A 127 -17.80 6.36 3.71
N ARG A 128 -17.99 5.46 2.73
CA ARG A 128 -19.31 5.00 2.30
C ARG A 128 -19.78 3.79 3.12
N PRO A 129 -21.07 3.73 3.51
CA PRO A 129 -21.61 2.62 4.30
C PRO A 129 -21.69 1.30 3.52
N ASP A 130 -21.68 1.34 2.19
CA ASP A 130 -21.79 0.15 1.33
C ASP A 130 -20.44 -0.31 0.74
N PHE A 131 -19.32 0.15 1.32
CA PHE A 131 -17.96 -0.19 0.88
C PHE A 131 -17.73 -1.71 0.82
N TYR A 132 -18.16 -2.45 1.86
CA TYR A 132 -17.93 -3.89 1.88
C TYR A 132 -18.68 -4.57 0.73
N ARG A 133 -19.97 -4.29 0.57
CA ARG A 133 -20.79 -4.87 -0.51
C ARG A 133 -20.28 -4.51 -1.91
N LEU A 134 -19.87 -3.27 -2.15
CA LEU A 134 -19.52 -2.78 -3.49
C LEU A 134 -18.07 -3.02 -3.87
N GLU A 135 -17.13 -2.98 -2.93
CA GLU A 135 -15.69 -2.99 -3.23
C GLU A 135 -14.99 -4.22 -2.66
N ALA A 136 -15.22 -4.55 -1.37
CA ALA A 136 -14.48 -5.62 -0.71
C ALA A 136 -15.00 -7.02 -1.07
N LYS A 137 -16.33 -7.23 -1.04
CA LYS A 137 -16.95 -8.51 -1.31
C LYS A 137 -16.60 -9.07 -2.70
N PRO A 138 -16.63 -8.29 -3.80
CA PRO A 138 -16.19 -8.78 -5.11
C PRO A 138 -14.74 -9.27 -5.13
N ILE A 139 -13.85 -8.68 -4.33
CA ILE A 139 -12.47 -9.13 -4.19
C ILE A 139 -12.40 -10.44 -3.40
N LEU A 140 -13.12 -10.55 -2.28
CA LEU A 140 -13.17 -11.78 -1.49
C LEU A 140 -13.71 -12.95 -2.32
N ASP A 141 -14.78 -12.72 -3.07
CA ASP A 141 -15.39 -13.71 -3.96
C ASP A 141 -14.40 -14.14 -5.07
N GLU A 142 -13.68 -13.18 -5.69
CA GLU A 142 -12.65 -13.47 -6.70
C GLU A 142 -11.48 -14.29 -6.12
N LEU A 143 -11.14 -14.07 -4.84
CA LEU A 143 -10.07 -14.78 -4.13
C LEU A 143 -10.54 -16.07 -3.44
N GLY A 144 -11.83 -16.40 -3.49
CA GLY A 144 -12.40 -17.58 -2.82
C GLY A 144 -12.36 -17.52 -1.29
N VAL A 145 -12.41 -16.31 -0.72
CA VAL A 145 -12.41 -16.09 0.73
C VAL A 145 -13.84 -16.04 1.24
N ASP A 146 -14.24 -17.04 2.02
CA ASP A 146 -15.55 -17.08 2.68
C ASP A 146 -15.51 -16.26 3.98
N LEU A 147 -15.99 -15.02 3.88
CA LEU A 147 -16.04 -14.08 4.99
C LEU A 147 -17.25 -13.16 4.86
N GLU A 148 -18.07 -13.12 5.90
CA GLU A 148 -19.07 -12.08 6.07
C GLU A 148 -18.57 -11.00 7.04
N VAL A 149 -18.79 -9.75 6.64
CA VAL A 149 -18.58 -8.56 7.47
C VAL A 149 -19.88 -7.78 7.46
N GLN A 150 -20.40 -7.42 8.64
CA GLN A 150 -21.57 -6.56 8.73
C GLN A 150 -21.18 -5.15 8.27
N ASP A 151 -22.00 -4.55 7.40
CA ASP A 151 -21.90 -3.13 7.07
C ASP A 151 -22.18 -2.35 8.37
N GLY A 152 -21.19 -1.57 8.82
CA GLY A 152 -21.25 -0.75 10.03
C GLY A 152 -21.67 0.68 9.73
#